data_AF-A0A660MAP2-F1
#
_entry.id   AF-A0A660MAP2-F1
#
_cell.length_a   1.000
_cell.length_b   1.000
_cell.length_c   1.000
_cell.angle_alpha   90.00
_cell.angle_beta   90.00
_cell.angle_gamma   90.00
#
_symmetry.space_group_name_H-M   'P 1'
#
loop_
_entity.id
_entity.type
_entity.pdbx_description
1 polymer ?
#
loop_
_entity_poly.entity_id
_entity_poly.type
_entity_poly.pdbx_seq_one_letter_code
_entity_poly.pdbx_strand_id
1 'polypeptide(L)' 'MQTYVHKAALITEIELHAKRFCDEFQTIAEADKDLLLEGVERTPAQMLAYQIGWMQLIQQWEAA' A
#
# COMPACT_ATOMS: atom_id res chain seq x y z
N MET A 1 -12.32 -6.61 -14.23
CA MET A 1 -12.47 -5.91 -12.94
C MET A 1 -12.95 -6.93 -11.93
N GLN A 2 -12.28 -7.09 -10.81
CA GLN A 2 -12.71 -8.05 -9.77
C GLN A 2 -14.07 -7.59 -9.21
N THR A 3 -15.01 -8.51 -9.05
CA THR A 3 -16.34 -8.21 -8.49
C THR A 3 -16.47 -8.86 -7.11
N TYR A 4 -16.99 -8.11 -6.15
CA TYR A 4 -17.21 -8.59 -4.78
C TYR A 4 -18.70 -8.74 -4.52
N VAL A 5 -19.11 -9.93 -4.06
CA VAL A 5 -20.52 -10.27 -3.84
C VAL A 5 -21.10 -9.45 -2.68
N HIS A 6 -20.30 -9.18 -1.64
CA HIS A 6 -20.69 -8.42 -0.46
C HIS A 6 -19.56 -7.53 0.05
N LYS A 7 -19.90 -6.48 0.82
CA LYS A 7 -18.95 -5.55 1.45
C LYS A 7 -17.85 -6.28 2.24
N ALA A 8 -18.20 -7.33 2.98
CA ALA A 8 -17.24 -8.12 3.76
C ALA A 8 -16.15 -8.76 2.88
N ALA A 9 -16.51 -9.25 1.68
CA ALA A 9 -15.55 -9.87 0.77
C ALA A 9 -14.51 -8.85 0.28
N LEU A 10 -14.93 -7.62 0.00
CA LEU A 10 -14.00 -6.54 -0.37
C LEU A 10 -13.08 -6.16 0.80
N ILE A 11 -13.62 -6.04 2.03
CA ILE A 11 -12.83 -5.70 3.22
C ILE A 11 -11.76 -6.76 3.47
N THR A 12 -12.12 -8.04 3.44
CA THR A 12 -11.18 -9.15 3.65
C THR A 12 -10.06 -9.15 2.61
N GLU A 13 -10.36 -8.87 1.35
CA GLU A 13 -9.33 -8.78 0.31
C GLU A 13 -8.42 -7.56 0.50
N ILE A 14 -8.97 -6.40 0.91
CA ILE A 14 -8.16 -5.23 1.27
C ILE A 14 -7.20 -5.58 2.42
N GLU A 15 -7.70 -6.22 3.48
CA GLU A 15 -6.90 -6.62 4.64
C GLU A 15 -5.80 -7.64 4.26
N LEU A 16 -6.14 -8.64 3.45
CA LEU A 16 -5.20 -9.65 2.98
C LEU A 16 -4.07 -9.02 2.15
N HIS A 17 -4.41 -8.18 1.19
CA HIS A 17 -3.43 -7.53 0.33
C HIS A 17 -2.60 -6.49 1.07
N ALA A 18 -3.21 -5.72 1.99
CA ALA A 18 -2.50 -4.80 2.86
C ALA A 18 -1.49 -5.54 3.74
N LYS A 19 -1.88 -6.66 4.35
CA LYS A 19 -0.96 -7.48 5.15
C LYS A 19 0.21 -7.98 4.32
N ARG A 20 -0.06 -8.61 3.17
CA ARG A 20 0.99 -9.12 2.27
C ARG A 20 1.95 -8.02 1.86
N PHE A 21 1.42 -6.87 1.44
CA PHE A 21 2.23 -5.73 1.06
C PHE A 21 3.10 -5.23 2.21
N CYS A 22 2.54 -5.03 3.40
CA CYS A 22 3.31 -4.56 4.57
C CYS A 22 4.36 -5.58 5.04
N ASP A 23 4.06 -6.88 4.96
CA ASP A 23 5.00 -7.93 5.36
C ASP A 23 6.29 -7.91 4.50
N GLU A 24 6.24 -7.49 3.24
CA GLU A 24 7.43 -7.33 2.37
C GLU A 24 8.44 -6.30 2.91
N PHE A 25 7.99 -5.33 3.70
CA PHE A 25 8.86 -4.27 4.25
C PHE A 25 9.44 -4.62 5.62
N GLN A 26 8.99 -5.70 6.27
CA GLN A 26 9.45 -6.07 7.61
C GLN A 26 10.93 -6.44 7.67
N THR A 27 11.50 -6.86 6.54
CA THR A 27 12.91 -7.27 6.44
C THR A 27 13.81 -6.13 5.94
N ILE A 28 13.25 -4.98 5.57
CA ILE A 28 13.99 -3.82 5.08
C ILE A 28 14.51 -3.05 6.29
N ALA A 29 15.82 -2.83 6.36
CA ALA A 29 16.40 -1.99 7.39
C ALA A 29 15.98 -0.53 7.17
N GLU A 30 15.65 0.18 8.26
CA GLU A 30 15.22 1.59 8.17
C GLU A 30 16.26 2.49 7.48
N ALA A 31 17.55 2.18 7.62
CA ALA A 31 18.63 2.89 6.94
C ALA A 31 18.57 2.79 5.40
N ASP A 32 17.93 1.73 4.87
CA ASP A 32 17.82 1.45 3.44
C ASP A 32 16.48 1.93 2.84
N LYS A 33 15.63 2.59 3.62
CA LYS A 33 14.28 3.02 3.16
C LYS A 33 14.31 3.95 1.94
N ASP A 34 15.40 4.69 1.77
CA ASP A 34 15.61 5.63 0.66
C ASP A 34 16.60 5.08 -0.40
N LEU A 35 17.02 3.82 -0.28
CA LEU A 35 17.87 3.17 -1.27
C LEU A 35 17.08 2.94 -2.56
N LEU A 36 17.59 3.47 -3.67
CA LEU A 36 17.06 3.19 -5.00
C LEU A 36 17.92 2.10 -5.66
N LEU A 37 17.30 0.96 -5.96
CA LEU A 37 17.95 -0.15 -6.63
C LEU A 37 17.87 0.02 -8.16
N GLU A 38 18.93 -0.39 -8.87
CA GLU A 38 18.94 -0.37 -10.33
C GLU A 38 17.81 -1.23 -10.90
N GLY A 39 17.05 -0.68 -11.85
CA GLY A 39 15.88 -1.34 -12.43
C GLY A 39 14.58 -1.20 -11.62
N VAL A 40 14.59 -0.49 -10.49
CA VAL A 40 13.40 -0.18 -9.68
C VAL A 40 13.11 1.32 -9.74
N GLU A 41 11.84 1.70 -9.96
CA GLU A 41 11.44 3.11 -10.14
C GLU A 41 11.24 3.89 -8.83
N ARG A 42 11.11 3.19 -7.69
CA ARG A 42 10.74 3.79 -6.40
C ARG A 42 11.57 3.20 -5.27
N THR A 43 11.93 4.03 -4.28
CA THR A 43 12.48 3.56 -3.01
C THR A 43 11.39 2.92 -2.15
N PRO A 44 11.72 2.09 -1.15
CA PRO A 44 10.74 1.57 -0.20
C PRO A 44 9.86 2.66 0.43
N ALA A 45 10.46 3.78 0.86
CA ALA A 45 9.73 4.92 1.41
C ALA A 45 8.76 5.55 0.40
N GLN A 46 9.16 5.67 -0.87
CA GLN A 46 8.30 6.19 -1.93
C GLN A 46 7.14 5.25 -2.26
N MET A 47 7.35 3.93 -2.22
CA MET A 47 6.27 2.95 -2.40
C MET A 47 5.20 3.09 -1.32
N LEU A 48 5.61 3.20 -0.04
CA LEU A 48 4.69 3.42 1.07
C LEU A 48 3.97 4.77 0.96
N ALA A 49 4.71 5.85 0.67
CA ALA A 49 4.16 7.20 0.52
C ALA A 49 3.08 7.26 -0.57
N TYR A 50 3.27 6.54 -1.68
CA TYR A 50 2.26 6.45 -2.75
C TYR A 50 0.94 5.87 -2.25
N GLN A 51 0.99 4.75 -1.50
CA GLN A 51 -0.23 4.14 -0.96
C GLN A 51 -0.93 5.06 0.04
N ILE A 52 -0.15 5.68 0.94
CA ILE A 52 -0.67 6.62 1.95
C ILE A 52 -1.35 7.81 1.27
N GLY A 53 -0.74 8.39 0.23
CA GLY A 53 -1.30 9.50 -0.51
C GLY A 53 -2.66 9.18 -1.14
N TRP A 54 -2.80 8.01 -1.78
CA TRP A 54 -4.07 7.57 -2.35
C TRP A 54 -5.13 7.28 -1.29
N MET A 55 -4.77 6.64 -0.18
CA MET A 55 -5.70 6.39 0.92
C MET A 55 -6.22 7.70 1.53
N GLN A 56 -5.34 8.68 1.70
CA GLN A 56 -5.73 10.01 2.15
C GLN A 56 -6.68 10.70 1.16
N LEU A 57 -6.41 10.60 -0.14
CA LEU A 57 -7.28 11.19 -1.17
C LEU A 57 -8.68 10.58 -1.16
N ILE A 58 -8.79 9.24 -1.04
CA ILE A 58 -10.09 8.55 -0.96
C ILE A 58 -10.85 9.00 0.30
N GLN A 59 -10.19 9.08 1.45
CA GLN A 59 -10.81 9.55 2.69
C GLN A 59 -11.26 11.02 2.60
N GLN A 60 -10.51 11.87 1.90
CA GLN A 60 -10.91 13.26 1.65
C GLN A 60 -12.20 13.36 0.84
N TRP A 61 -12.46 12.42 -0.07
CA TRP A 61 -13.72 12.38 -0.82
C TRP A 61 -14.92 12.02 0.06
N GLU A 62 -14.73 11.24 1.13
CA GLU A 62 -15.80 10.92 2.09
C GLU A 62 -16.06 12.06 3.08
N ALA A 63 -15.03 12.86 3.39
CA ALA A 63 -15.13 13.97 4.33
C ALA A 63 -15.73 15.25 3.72
N ALA A 64 -15.86 15.32 2.40
CA ALA A 64 -16.42 16.44 1.64
C ALA A 64 -17.92 16.27 1.38
#